data_AF-A0A967D4G9-F1
#
_entry.id   AF-A0A967D4G9-F1
#
_cell.length_a   1.000
_cell.length_b   1.000
_cell.length_c   1.000
_cell.angle_alpha   90.00
_cell.angle_beta   90.00
_cell.angle_gamma   90.00
#
_symmetry.space_group_name_H-M   'P 1'
#
loop_
_entity.id
_entity.type
_entity.pdbx_description
1 polymer ?
#
loop_
_entity_poly.entity_id
_entity_poly.type
_entity_poly.pdbx_seq_one_letter_code
_entity_poly.pdbx_strand_id
1 'polypeptide(L)'
;MRHHLPQCLSVLALAVLASACGGFDRSIETAMAENEPLLVIDVTEPSESSSATSPLPVVTQEPVVSTTTMAPPVDDRPLSQGQGATRAARGRIARDGNPTFDGDFADPFLLPHEDDFYAYATNTLFMNVPVLAAYSDGSGGMVGDALPELPAWSEPHHVWAPSVSEVGGTYVLHYATRHTASGRQCISVAVADHPAGPFVDASTEPLVCTLDLGGSIDPSTVADDDGSLWLLWKSDGNCCGIPTM
;
A
#
# COMPACT_ATOMS: atom_id res chain seq x y z
N MET A 1 -15.59 58.46 -7.63
CA MET A 1 -15.02 57.54 -8.64
C MET A 1 -14.82 56.20 -7.93
N ARG A 2 -15.88 55.39 -7.78
CA ARG A 2 -16.19 54.16 -8.54
C ARG A 2 -15.00 53.20 -8.73
N HIS A 3 -15.01 52.16 -7.87
CA HIS A 3 -14.65 50.73 -8.01
C HIS A 3 -13.54 50.29 -8.98
N HIS A 4 -12.57 49.52 -8.46
CA HIS A 4 -12.51 48.05 -8.68
C HIS A 4 -11.47 47.36 -7.76
N LEU A 5 -11.96 46.50 -6.86
CA LEU A 5 -11.39 45.16 -6.60
C LEU A 5 -12.28 44.15 -7.34
N PRO A 6 -11.75 42.97 -7.71
CA PRO A 6 -11.97 41.72 -6.95
C PRO A 6 -10.67 40.89 -6.81
N GLN A 7 -10.34 40.23 -5.69
CA GLN A 7 -10.89 39.02 -5.04
C GLN A 7 -10.80 37.68 -5.82
N CYS A 8 -10.07 36.74 -5.19
CA CYS A 8 -10.28 35.29 -5.04
C CYS A 8 -10.19 34.33 -6.25
N LEU A 9 -9.35 33.30 -6.09
CA LEU A 9 -9.85 31.91 -6.11
C LEU A 9 -8.95 31.00 -5.24
N SER A 10 -9.44 30.75 -4.02
CA SER A 10 -9.03 29.65 -3.16
C SER A 10 -9.38 28.32 -3.84
N VAL A 11 -8.51 27.32 -3.72
CA VAL A 11 -8.85 25.92 -3.99
C VAL A 11 -9.78 25.48 -2.86
N LEU A 12 -11.08 25.50 -3.15
CA LEU A 12 -12.16 25.10 -2.26
C LEU A 12 -12.51 23.65 -2.62
N ALA A 13 -12.27 22.71 -1.71
CA ALA A 13 -12.82 21.36 -1.79
C ALA A 13 -14.35 21.46 -1.80
N LEU A 14 -14.97 20.93 -2.85
CA LEU A 14 -16.42 20.96 -3.04
C LEU A 14 -17.02 19.66 -2.49
N ALA A 15 -17.63 19.73 -1.31
CA ALA A 15 -18.52 18.69 -0.81
C ALA A 15 -19.81 18.67 -1.64
N VAL A 16 -20.17 17.52 -2.22
CA VAL A 16 -21.45 17.31 -2.89
C VAL A 16 -22.41 16.62 -1.93
N LEU A 17 -23.48 17.33 -1.58
CA LEU A 17 -24.66 16.82 -0.89
C LEU A 17 -25.41 15.80 -1.77
N ALA A 18 -25.57 14.58 -1.27
CA ALA A 18 -26.63 13.67 -1.68
C ALA A 18 -27.46 13.26 -0.46
N SER A 19 -28.59 13.95 -0.27
CA SER A 19 -29.65 13.52 0.64
C SER A 19 -30.70 12.77 -0.15
N ALA A 20 -30.77 11.44 -0.01
CA ALA A 20 -32.01 10.69 -0.23
C ALA A 20 -31.96 9.29 0.45
N CYS A 21 -32.67 9.20 1.58
CA CYS A 21 -33.28 8.00 2.18
C CYS A 21 -32.47 6.70 2.34
N GLY A 22 -32.04 6.45 3.58
CA GLY A 22 -31.87 5.09 4.12
C GLY A 22 -30.58 4.89 4.91
N GLY A 23 -30.63 5.17 6.22
CA GLY A 23 -29.68 4.79 7.27
C GLY A 23 -28.27 4.34 6.84
N PHE A 24 -27.38 5.31 6.62
CA PHE A 24 -25.93 5.10 6.59
C PHE A 24 -25.35 5.91 7.75
N ASP A 25 -24.52 5.26 8.57
CA ASP A 25 -24.00 5.84 9.81
C ASP A 25 -23.07 7.02 9.52
N ARG A 26 -23.26 8.15 10.21
CA ARG A 26 -22.51 9.42 10.00
C ARG A 26 -21.06 9.37 10.49
N SER A 27 -20.63 8.22 10.99
CA SER A 27 -19.31 7.96 11.54
C SER A 27 -18.21 7.97 10.45
N ILE A 28 -18.53 7.55 9.22
CA ILE A 28 -17.54 7.46 8.12
C ILE A 28 -17.22 8.83 7.50
N GLU A 29 -18.21 9.72 7.33
CA GLU A 29 -17.95 11.11 6.87
C GLU A 29 -17.08 11.90 7.87
N THR A 30 -17.15 11.55 9.15
CA THR A 30 -16.40 12.24 10.22
C THR A 30 -14.95 11.78 10.28
N ALA A 31 -14.66 10.50 10.02
CA ALA A 31 -13.29 9.98 9.96
C ALA A 31 -12.46 10.59 8.79
N MET A 32 -13.11 11.01 7.71
CA MET A 32 -12.45 11.70 6.59
C MET A 32 -12.30 13.21 6.80
N ALA A 33 -12.90 13.78 7.86
CA ALA A 33 -12.96 15.22 8.11
C ALA A 33 -12.08 15.71 9.27
N GLU A 34 -11.53 14.80 10.08
CA GLU A 34 -10.56 15.13 11.12
C GLU A 34 -9.15 15.18 10.52
N ASN A 35 -8.87 16.38 10.02
CA ASN A 35 -7.81 16.77 9.12
C ASN A 35 -6.43 16.85 9.81
N GLU A 36 -5.72 15.73 9.94
CA GLU A 36 -4.26 15.73 9.92
C GLU A 36 -3.82 15.30 8.50
N PRO A 37 -3.06 16.13 7.77
CA PRO A 37 -2.68 15.78 6.41
C PRO A 37 -1.74 14.58 6.45
N LEU A 38 -2.18 13.47 5.84
CA LEU A 38 -1.30 12.37 5.52
C LEU A 38 -0.23 12.91 4.56
N LEU A 39 0.97 13.12 5.08
CA LEU A 39 2.05 13.69 4.29
C LEU A 39 2.60 12.56 3.42
N VAL A 40 2.52 12.77 2.11
CA VAL A 40 3.06 11.83 1.13
C VAL A 40 4.53 12.18 0.94
N ILE A 41 5.44 11.32 1.39
CA ILE A 41 6.86 11.41 1.02
C ILE A 41 7.05 10.60 -0.25
N ASP A 42 7.36 11.30 -1.34
CA ASP A 42 8.19 10.71 -2.38
C ASP A 42 9.63 10.71 -1.85
N VAL A 43 10.31 9.55 -1.84
CA VAL A 43 11.69 9.41 -1.30
C VAL A 43 12.71 9.99 -2.29
N THR A 44 12.44 11.17 -2.83
CA THR A 44 13.32 11.88 -3.76
C THR A 44 13.53 13.35 -3.37
N GLU A 45 14.43 13.58 -2.42
CA GLU A 45 15.26 14.79 -2.43
C GLU A 45 16.75 14.42 -2.49
N PRO A 46 17.45 14.62 -3.62
CA PRO A 46 18.89 14.78 -3.58
C PRO A 46 19.18 16.22 -3.16
N SER A 47 19.74 16.40 -1.96
CA SER A 47 20.30 17.67 -1.52
C SER A 47 21.39 18.13 -2.50
N GLU A 48 21.17 19.25 -3.18
CA GLU A 48 22.20 19.94 -3.95
C GLU A 48 23.28 20.50 -3.02
N SER A 49 24.52 20.04 -3.18
CA SER A 49 25.69 20.84 -2.82
C SER A 49 26.77 20.72 -3.90
N SER A 50 27.17 21.87 -4.39
CA SER A 50 28.11 22.12 -5.48
C SER A 50 29.55 21.71 -5.14
N SER A 51 30.23 21.01 -6.06
CA SER A 51 31.57 21.42 -6.51
C SER A 51 31.95 20.72 -7.82
N ALA A 52 32.48 21.53 -8.75
CA ALA A 52 32.90 21.12 -10.09
C ALA A 52 34.24 20.37 -10.10
N THR A 53 34.42 19.40 -11.01
CA THR A 53 35.68 19.13 -11.75
C THR A 53 35.42 18.22 -12.97
N SER A 54 36.08 18.58 -14.08
CA SER A 54 36.17 18.05 -15.46
C SER A 54 35.93 16.56 -15.81
N PRO A 55 35.62 16.24 -17.09
CA PRO A 55 35.23 14.90 -17.54
C PRO A 55 36.41 14.09 -18.13
N LEU A 56 36.39 12.76 -17.95
CA LEU A 56 37.21 11.77 -18.68
C LEU A 56 36.48 10.39 -18.72
N PRO A 57 36.84 9.47 -19.64
CA PRO A 57 36.15 9.17 -20.90
C PRO A 57 35.22 7.94 -20.85
N VAL A 58 34.32 7.88 -21.83
CA VAL A 58 33.49 6.70 -22.14
C VAL A 58 34.39 5.54 -22.58
N VAL A 59 34.34 4.43 -21.83
CA VAL A 59 34.88 3.13 -22.26
C VAL A 59 33.68 2.24 -22.59
N THR A 60 33.52 1.94 -23.87
CA THR A 60 32.63 0.89 -24.37
C THR A 60 33.26 -0.48 -24.07
N GLN A 61 32.56 -1.33 -23.32
CA GLN A 61 32.85 -2.76 -23.22
C GLN A 61 31.63 -3.55 -23.68
N GLU A 62 31.85 -4.42 -24.67
CA GLU A 62 30.88 -5.38 -25.19
C GLU A 62 30.50 -6.44 -24.13
N PRO A 63 29.29 -7.01 -24.17
CA PRO A 63 28.84 -7.97 -23.16
C PRO A 63 29.55 -9.32 -23.35
N VAL A 64 30.39 -9.70 -22.39
CA VAL A 64 30.91 -11.06 -22.26
C VAL A 64 29.97 -11.85 -21.35
N VAL A 65 29.22 -12.79 -21.93
CA VAL A 65 28.47 -13.80 -21.19
C VAL A 65 29.46 -14.76 -20.52
N SER A 66 29.37 -14.90 -19.21
CA SER A 66 30.06 -15.96 -18.47
C SER A 66 29.11 -16.56 -17.44
N THR A 67 28.66 -17.77 -17.75
CA THR A 67 27.91 -18.65 -16.85
C THR A 67 28.85 -19.18 -15.78
N THR A 68 28.59 -18.91 -14.50
CA THR A 68 29.19 -19.66 -13.39
C THR A 68 28.19 -19.75 -12.23
N THR A 69 27.74 -20.97 -11.99
CA THR A 69 27.01 -21.40 -10.80
C THR A 69 27.93 -21.29 -9.58
N MET A 70 27.55 -20.52 -8.56
CA MET A 70 28.06 -20.67 -7.20
C MET A 70 26.91 -20.52 -6.20
N ALA A 71 26.62 -21.61 -5.49
CA ALA A 71 25.85 -21.58 -4.25
C ALA A 71 26.72 -20.94 -3.14
N PRO A 72 26.15 -20.15 -2.21
CA PRO A 72 26.91 -19.60 -1.09
C PRO A 72 27.28 -20.70 -0.07
N PRO A 73 28.41 -20.57 0.65
CA PRO A 73 28.82 -21.51 1.67
C PRO A 73 27.91 -21.41 2.92
N VAL A 74 27.52 -22.55 3.45
CA VAL A 74 26.75 -22.67 4.71
C VAL A 74 27.75 -22.58 5.88
N ASP A 75 27.52 -21.66 6.82
CA ASP A 75 28.30 -21.50 8.05
C ASP A 75 27.72 -22.39 9.15
N ASP A 76 28.40 -23.49 9.49
CA ASP A 76 27.93 -24.53 10.44
C ASP A 76 28.17 -24.17 11.93
N ARG A 77 28.21 -22.90 12.29
CA ARG A 77 28.38 -22.51 13.71
C ARG A 77 27.06 -22.58 14.46
N PRO A 78 26.98 -23.30 15.61
CA PRO A 78 25.78 -23.27 16.43
C PRO A 78 25.59 -21.88 17.05
N LEU A 79 24.47 -21.24 16.75
CA LEU A 79 24.05 -19.98 17.35
C LEU A 79 23.83 -20.18 18.86
N SER A 80 24.48 -19.31 19.64
CA SER A 80 24.52 -19.32 21.11
C SER A 80 23.12 -19.25 21.73
N GLN A 81 22.85 -20.13 22.70
CA GLN A 81 21.60 -20.11 23.48
C GLN A 81 21.64 -18.97 24.51
N GLY A 82 20.89 -17.91 24.25
CA GLY A 82 20.47 -16.96 25.28
C GLY A 82 19.20 -17.46 25.97
N GLN A 83 19.30 -17.79 27.26
CA GLN A 83 18.13 -18.08 28.11
C GLN A 83 17.58 -16.78 28.72
N GLY A 84 16.26 -16.58 28.57
CA GLY A 84 15.43 -15.92 29.58
C GLY A 84 14.84 -14.55 29.22
N ALA A 85 13.62 -14.55 28.68
CA ALA A 85 12.52 -13.67 29.11
C ALA A 85 11.20 -14.12 28.47
N THR A 86 10.21 -14.38 29.32
CA THR A 86 8.74 -14.42 29.12
C THR A 86 8.17 -14.79 27.74
N ARG A 87 7.44 -15.92 27.75
CA ARG A 87 6.58 -16.53 26.72
C ARG A 87 5.78 -15.51 25.88
N ALA A 88 6.38 -14.95 24.84
CA ALA A 88 5.68 -14.32 23.72
C ALA A 88 5.23 -15.41 22.73
N ALA A 89 4.06 -15.20 22.11
CA ALA A 89 3.37 -16.14 21.25
C ALA A 89 4.32 -16.92 20.33
N ARG A 90 4.41 -18.24 20.53
CA ARG A 90 5.00 -19.13 19.52
C ARG A 90 3.98 -19.29 18.40
N GLY A 91 3.77 -18.23 17.63
CA GLY A 91 3.29 -18.37 16.25
C GLY A 91 4.29 -19.30 15.58
N ARG A 92 3.87 -20.54 15.30
CA ARG A 92 4.70 -21.46 14.53
C ARG A 92 4.75 -20.90 13.12
N ILE A 93 5.80 -20.14 12.79
CA ILE A 93 6.25 -20.10 11.39
C ILE A 93 6.44 -21.57 11.03
N ALA A 94 5.77 -22.05 9.98
CA ALA A 94 5.90 -23.43 9.51
C ALA A 94 7.38 -23.68 9.17
N ARG A 95 8.13 -24.26 10.13
CA ARG A 95 9.58 -24.49 10.01
C ARG A 95 9.91 -25.74 9.20
N ASP A 96 8.88 -26.49 8.83
CA ASP A 96 8.93 -27.73 8.05
C ASP A 96 8.84 -27.49 6.54
N GLY A 97 8.71 -26.23 6.11
CA GLY A 97 8.63 -25.87 4.69
C GLY A 97 7.22 -26.00 4.08
N ASN A 98 6.20 -26.29 4.90
CA ASN A 98 4.81 -26.27 4.45
C ASN A 98 4.29 -24.83 4.41
N PRO A 99 3.58 -24.41 3.34
CA PRO A 99 3.00 -23.07 3.29
C PRO A 99 1.91 -22.92 4.37
N THR A 100 1.83 -21.74 5.00
CA THR A 100 0.75 -21.42 5.94
C THR A 100 -0.61 -21.35 5.25
N PHE A 101 -0.62 -21.04 3.95
CA PHE A 101 -1.79 -21.07 3.07
C PHE A 101 -1.37 -21.67 1.72
N ASP A 102 -2.01 -22.77 1.31
CA ASP A 102 -1.68 -23.54 0.10
C ASP A 102 -2.48 -23.07 -1.13
N GLY A 103 -2.46 -21.76 -1.40
CA GLY A 103 -3.16 -21.13 -2.52
C GLY A 103 -2.51 -19.81 -2.95
N ASP A 104 -2.98 -19.24 -4.07
CA ASP A 104 -2.46 -17.98 -4.61
C ASP A 104 -2.78 -16.80 -3.68
N PHE A 105 -1.74 -16.19 -3.13
CA PHE A 105 -1.84 -15.10 -2.15
C PHE A 105 -0.60 -14.17 -2.27
N ALA A 106 -0.51 -13.46 -3.39
CA ALA A 106 0.65 -12.63 -3.73
C ALA A 106 0.64 -11.29 -2.95
N ASP A 107 1.84 -10.78 -2.68
CA ASP A 107 2.08 -9.52 -1.98
C ASP A 107 1.34 -9.43 -0.62
N PRO A 108 1.54 -10.41 0.29
CA PRO A 108 0.80 -10.47 1.53
C PRO A 108 1.13 -9.27 2.44
N PHE A 109 0.11 -8.57 2.89
CA PHE A 109 0.18 -7.63 4.00
C PHE A 109 -0.51 -8.22 5.24
N LEU A 110 0.11 -8.08 6.41
CA LEU A 110 -0.42 -8.59 7.68
C LEU A 110 -0.81 -7.43 8.60
N LEU A 111 -2.05 -7.46 9.08
CA LEU A 111 -2.58 -6.58 10.11
C LEU A 111 -2.80 -7.39 11.40
N PRO A 112 -2.00 -7.14 12.46
CA PRO A 112 -2.35 -7.59 13.80
C PRO A 112 -3.61 -6.87 14.27
N HIS A 113 -4.56 -7.62 14.84
CA HIS A 113 -5.78 -7.05 15.42
C HIS A 113 -6.15 -7.84 16.67
N GLU A 114 -6.04 -7.20 17.84
CA GLU A 114 -6.16 -7.86 19.14
C GLU A 114 -5.22 -9.09 19.26
N ASP A 115 -5.77 -10.29 19.47
CA ASP A 115 -5.03 -11.55 19.52
C ASP A 115 -5.01 -12.30 18.17
N ASP A 116 -5.59 -11.71 17.13
CA ASP A 116 -5.78 -12.29 15.81
C ASP A 116 -4.92 -11.58 14.74
N PHE A 117 -4.89 -12.16 13.53
CA PHE A 117 -4.23 -11.57 12.37
C PHE A 117 -5.13 -11.62 11.15
N TYR A 118 -5.14 -10.53 10.39
CA TYR A 118 -5.72 -10.47 9.06
C TYR A 118 -4.61 -10.35 8.03
N ALA A 119 -4.73 -11.10 6.93
CA ALA A 119 -3.81 -11.00 5.80
C ALA A 119 -4.58 -10.57 4.56
N TYR A 120 -4.00 -9.68 3.76
CA TYR A 120 -4.56 -9.18 2.51
C TYR A 120 -3.57 -9.43 1.38
N ALA A 121 -4.05 -9.66 0.17
CA ALA A 121 -3.20 -9.91 -0.98
C ALA A 121 -3.72 -9.26 -2.26
N THR A 122 -2.84 -9.25 -3.25
CA THR A 122 -3.16 -8.96 -4.65
C THR A 122 -4.34 -9.81 -5.14
N ASN A 123 -5.15 -9.24 -6.03
CA ASN A 123 -6.37 -9.85 -6.55
C ASN A 123 -6.15 -11.30 -6.99
N THR A 124 -7.12 -12.16 -6.69
CA THR A 124 -7.10 -13.56 -7.10
C THR A 124 -8.50 -14.00 -7.51
N LEU A 125 -8.58 -14.81 -8.58
CA LEU A 125 -9.84 -15.29 -9.13
C LEU A 125 -10.86 -14.15 -9.37
N PHE A 126 -11.93 -14.13 -8.57
CA PHE A 126 -13.03 -13.17 -8.65
C PHE A 126 -12.99 -12.10 -7.55
N MET A 127 -11.96 -12.10 -6.69
CA MET A 127 -11.83 -11.17 -5.57
C MET A 127 -10.81 -10.08 -5.89
N ASN A 128 -11.15 -8.84 -5.54
CA ASN A 128 -10.25 -7.70 -5.69
C ASN A 128 -9.16 -7.70 -4.62
N VAL A 129 -9.53 -7.93 -3.36
CA VAL A 129 -8.60 -8.03 -2.24
C VAL A 129 -8.97 -9.26 -1.39
N PRO A 130 -8.46 -10.46 -1.69
CA PRO A 130 -8.66 -11.62 -0.84
C PRO A 130 -8.15 -11.36 0.58
N VAL A 131 -8.95 -11.72 1.59
CA VAL A 131 -8.57 -11.62 3.00
C VAL A 131 -8.59 -12.99 3.68
N LEU A 132 -7.51 -13.30 4.40
CA LEU A 132 -7.43 -14.41 5.34
C LEU A 132 -7.52 -13.88 6.78
N ALA A 133 -8.03 -14.69 7.69
CA ALA A 133 -7.90 -14.48 9.13
C ALA A 133 -7.19 -15.68 9.78
N ALA A 134 -6.36 -15.41 10.76
CA ALA A 134 -5.79 -16.40 11.67
C ALA A 134 -6.16 -16.00 13.10
N TYR A 135 -6.94 -16.86 13.75
CA TYR A 135 -7.48 -16.60 15.07
C TYR A 135 -6.59 -17.19 16.16
N SER A 136 -6.63 -16.57 17.35
CA SER A 136 -5.86 -16.97 18.52
C SER A 136 -6.10 -18.41 19.00
N ASP A 137 -7.26 -18.99 18.67
CA ASP A 137 -7.60 -20.39 18.94
C ASP A 137 -6.93 -21.40 17.97
N GLY A 138 -6.18 -20.88 16.99
CA GLY A 138 -5.48 -21.65 15.97
C GLY A 138 -6.35 -21.99 14.75
N SER A 139 -7.60 -21.55 14.72
CA SER A 139 -8.44 -21.61 13.53
C SER A 139 -8.14 -20.45 12.57
N GLY A 140 -8.73 -20.48 11.39
CA GLY A 140 -8.51 -19.45 10.37
C GLY A 140 -8.72 -19.97 8.95
N GLY A 141 -8.45 -19.10 7.99
CA GLY A 141 -8.58 -19.38 6.57
C GLY A 141 -9.11 -18.17 5.80
N MET A 142 -9.58 -18.43 4.59
CA MET A 142 -10.14 -17.41 3.71
C MET A 142 -11.47 -16.89 4.25
N VAL A 143 -11.54 -15.58 4.44
CA VAL A 143 -12.72 -14.87 4.96
C VAL A 143 -13.57 -14.35 3.80
N GLY A 144 -12.95 -13.82 2.74
CA GLY A 144 -13.66 -13.33 1.56
C GLY A 144 -12.88 -12.28 0.78
N ASP A 145 -13.62 -11.40 0.10
CA ASP A 145 -13.10 -10.21 -0.57
C ASP A 145 -13.27 -8.99 0.34
N ALA A 146 -12.17 -8.40 0.77
CA ALA A 146 -12.17 -7.22 1.59
C ALA A 146 -12.65 -5.98 0.83
N LEU A 147 -12.51 -5.94 -0.50
CA LEU A 147 -12.88 -4.79 -1.35
C LEU A 147 -13.81 -5.24 -2.48
N PRO A 148 -15.07 -5.60 -2.19
CA PRO A 148 -15.96 -6.20 -3.18
C PRO A 148 -16.35 -5.25 -4.33
N GLU A 149 -16.29 -3.94 -4.11
CA GLU A 149 -16.62 -2.92 -5.10
C GLU A 149 -15.42 -2.00 -5.35
N LEU A 150 -15.15 -1.72 -6.62
CA LEU A 150 -14.10 -0.80 -7.05
C LEU A 150 -14.68 0.56 -7.43
N PRO A 151 -13.92 1.66 -7.25
CA PRO A 151 -14.37 2.97 -7.67
C PRO A 151 -14.49 3.02 -9.19
N ALA A 152 -15.46 3.80 -9.69
CA ALA A 152 -15.85 3.81 -11.10
C ALA A 152 -14.74 4.23 -12.08
N TRP A 153 -13.69 4.89 -11.60
CA TRP A 153 -12.54 5.31 -12.42
C TRP A 153 -11.52 4.18 -12.64
N SER A 154 -11.63 3.06 -11.92
CA SER A 154 -10.67 1.95 -11.95
C SER A 154 -11.20 0.71 -12.68
N GLU A 155 -10.28 -0.17 -13.08
CA GLU A 155 -10.60 -1.41 -13.80
C GLU A 155 -10.52 -2.64 -12.87
N PRO A 156 -11.43 -3.63 -13.00
CA PRO A 156 -11.35 -4.88 -12.26
C PRO A 156 -10.14 -5.72 -12.68
N HIS A 157 -9.76 -6.69 -11.83
CA HIS A 157 -8.66 -7.64 -12.05
C HIS A 157 -7.24 -7.04 -12.09
N HIS A 158 -7.08 -5.79 -11.65
CA HIS A 158 -5.80 -5.09 -11.63
C HIS A 158 -5.48 -4.48 -10.25
N VAL A 159 -5.94 -5.13 -9.18
CA VAL A 159 -5.82 -4.62 -7.80
C VAL A 159 -4.66 -5.30 -7.09
N TRP A 160 -3.63 -4.54 -6.74
CA TRP A 160 -2.33 -5.07 -6.33
C TRP A 160 -1.85 -4.53 -4.98
N ALA A 161 -1.07 -5.36 -4.29
CA ALA A 161 -0.24 -5.05 -3.13
C ALA A 161 -0.96 -4.17 -2.09
N PRO A 162 -2.07 -4.64 -1.51
CA PRO A 162 -2.81 -3.89 -0.51
C PRO A 162 -2.00 -3.70 0.77
N SER A 163 -2.18 -2.57 1.46
CA SER A 163 -1.73 -2.37 2.84
C SER A 163 -2.84 -1.76 3.69
N VAL A 164 -2.93 -2.16 4.95
CA VAL A 164 -3.99 -1.72 5.86
C VAL A 164 -3.41 -1.11 7.12
N SER A 165 -3.94 0.03 7.53
CA SER A 165 -3.63 0.67 8.82
C SER A 165 -4.90 0.84 9.63
N GLU A 166 -4.79 0.76 10.95
CA GLU A 166 -5.88 1.13 11.86
C GLU A 166 -5.67 2.57 12.33
N VAL A 167 -6.69 3.41 12.14
CA VAL A 167 -6.70 4.83 12.48
C VAL A 167 -7.98 5.12 13.25
N GLY A 168 -7.86 5.37 14.55
CA GLY A 168 -9.01 5.74 15.39
C GLY A 168 -10.13 4.69 15.44
N GLY A 169 -9.81 3.41 15.26
CA GLY A 169 -10.79 2.31 15.20
C GLY A 169 -11.40 2.08 13.81
N THR A 170 -11.01 2.88 12.81
CA THR A 170 -11.34 2.67 11.39
C THR A 170 -10.14 2.04 10.68
N TYR A 171 -10.39 1.16 9.73
CA TYR A 171 -9.36 0.52 8.91
C TYR A 171 -9.25 1.26 7.59
N VAL A 172 -8.03 1.63 7.23
CA VAL A 172 -7.70 2.34 5.99
C VAL A 172 -6.86 1.41 5.12
N LEU A 173 -7.45 0.99 4.00
CA LEU A 173 -6.83 0.16 2.97
C LEU A 173 -6.27 1.06 1.87
N HIS A 174 -4.97 0.98 1.63
CA HIS A 174 -4.33 1.52 0.43
C HIS A 174 -4.02 0.38 -0.54
N TYR A 175 -4.22 0.60 -1.83
CA TYR A 175 -3.99 -0.41 -2.84
C TYR A 175 -3.72 0.23 -4.20
N ALA A 176 -2.97 -0.47 -5.06
CA ALA A 176 -2.82 -0.06 -6.45
C ALA A 176 -3.97 -0.64 -7.29
N THR A 177 -4.53 0.17 -8.18
CA THR A 177 -5.54 -0.26 -9.16
C THR A 177 -5.37 0.48 -10.49
N ARG A 178 -5.80 -0.16 -11.58
CA ARG A 178 -5.57 0.35 -12.92
C ARG A 178 -6.53 1.49 -13.23
N HIS A 179 -5.98 2.67 -13.45
CA HIS A 179 -6.72 3.86 -13.81
C HIS A 179 -7.18 3.75 -15.28
N THR A 180 -8.50 3.64 -15.49
CA THR A 180 -9.12 3.35 -16.79
C THR A 180 -8.68 4.29 -17.90
N ALA A 181 -8.59 5.60 -17.62
CA ALA A 181 -8.29 6.59 -18.66
C ALA A 181 -6.84 6.52 -19.16
N SER A 182 -5.91 6.11 -18.30
CA SER A 182 -4.47 6.10 -18.61
C SER A 182 -3.92 4.69 -18.89
N GLY A 183 -4.61 3.66 -18.42
CA GLY A 183 -4.12 2.28 -18.43
C GLY A 183 -2.92 2.03 -17.49
N ARG A 184 -2.58 2.98 -16.60
CA ARG A 184 -1.50 2.87 -15.60
C ARG A 184 -2.04 2.44 -14.24
N GLN A 185 -1.18 1.84 -13.44
CA GLN A 185 -1.49 1.60 -12.04
C GLN A 185 -1.40 2.89 -11.24
N CYS A 186 -2.40 3.15 -10.41
CA CYS A 186 -2.45 4.29 -9.51
C CYS A 186 -2.97 3.85 -8.15
N ILE A 187 -2.63 4.57 -7.10
CA ILE A 187 -2.98 4.20 -5.73
C ILE A 187 -4.32 4.81 -5.37
N SER A 188 -5.18 4.01 -4.73
CA SER A 188 -6.41 4.48 -4.10
C SER A 188 -6.44 4.16 -2.61
N VAL A 189 -7.49 4.63 -1.95
CA VAL A 189 -7.77 4.45 -0.54
C VAL A 189 -9.23 4.06 -0.32
N ALA A 190 -9.46 3.10 0.56
CA ALA A 190 -10.78 2.64 0.97
C ALA A 190 -10.84 2.50 2.50
N VAL A 191 -12.04 2.57 3.08
CA VAL A 191 -12.21 2.52 4.54
C VAL A 191 -13.22 1.45 4.96
N ALA A 192 -13.01 0.85 6.14
CA ALA A 192 -13.92 -0.11 6.75
C ALA A 192 -13.99 0.06 8.28
N ASP A 193 -15.09 -0.37 8.89
CA ASP A 193 -15.24 -0.43 10.35
C ASP A 193 -14.75 -1.76 10.96
N HIS A 194 -14.35 -2.71 10.12
CA HIS A 194 -13.89 -4.04 10.52
C HIS A 194 -12.66 -4.43 9.69
N PRO A 195 -11.65 -5.09 10.27
CA PRO A 195 -10.40 -5.40 9.56
C PRO A 195 -10.64 -6.27 8.32
N ALA A 196 -11.62 -7.17 8.34
CA ALA A 196 -11.97 -7.98 7.17
C ALA A 196 -12.77 -7.25 6.06
N GLY A 197 -13.05 -5.95 6.23
CA GLY A 197 -13.94 -5.20 5.36
C GLY A 197 -15.44 -5.43 5.66
N PRO A 198 -16.34 -5.11 4.71
CA PRO A 198 -16.02 -4.59 3.38
C PRO A 198 -15.44 -3.17 3.46
N PHE A 199 -14.32 -2.97 2.78
CA PHE A 199 -13.76 -1.66 2.52
C PHE A 199 -14.56 -0.97 1.41
N VAL A 200 -14.79 0.32 1.58
CA VAL A 200 -15.52 1.16 0.63
C VAL A 200 -14.57 2.24 0.12
N ASP A 201 -14.33 2.22 -1.19
CA ASP A 201 -13.64 3.30 -1.89
C ASP A 201 -14.68 4.28 -2.46
N ALA A 202 -14.76 5.46 -1.84
CA ALA A 202 -15.64 6.55 -2.26
C ALA A 202 -14.94 7.58 -3.18
N SER A 203 -13.70 7.32 -3.60
CA SER A 203 -12.90 8.22 -4.41
C SER A 203 -13.49 8.40 -5.82
N THR A 204 -13.33 9.61 -6.35
CA THR A 204 -13.69 9.93 -7.74
C THR A 204 -12.47 9.99 -8.66
N GLU A 205 -11.28 9.96 -8.09
CA GLU A 205 -9.97 9.95 -8.75
C GLU A 205 -8.93 9.25 -7.86
N PRO A 206 -7.78 8.81 -8.41
CA PRO A 206 -6.73 8.18 -7.62
C PRO A 206 -6.14 9.12 -6.56
N LEU A 207 -5.68 8.56 -5.43
CA LEU A 207 -4.93 9.27 -4.41
C LEU A 207 -3.52 9.66 -4.91
N VAL A 208 -2.81 8.73 -5.56
CA VAL A 208 -1.47 8.96 -6.14
C VAL A 208 -1.40 8.34 -7.53
N CYS A 209 -0.93 9.09 -8.53
CA CYS A 209 -0.92 8.65 -9.93
C CYS A 209 0.16 9.37 -10.74
N THR A 210 1.43 8.99 -10.57
CA THR A 210 2.58 9.58 -11.29
C THR A 210 2.73 9.04 -12.70
N LEU A 211 1.87 9.52 -13.61
CA LEU A 211 1.75 9.00 -14.98
C LEU A 211 3.02 9.14 -15.81
N ASP A 212 3.78 10.21 -15.61
CA ASP A 212 5.07 10.46 -16.25
C ASP A 212 6.17 9.49 -15.79
N LEU A 213 5.99 8.89 -14.61
CA LEU A 213 6.84 7.83 -14.05
C LEU A 213 6.22 6.43 -14.21
N GLY A 214 5.24 6.27 -15.10
CA GLY A 214 4.63 4.98 -15.43
C GLY A 214 3.43 4.59 -14.55
N GLY A 215 3.16 5.34 -13.49
CA GLY A 215 2.14 5.03 -12.49
C GLY A 215 2.73 4.92 -11.09
N SER A 216 1.92 4.48 -10.14
CA SER A 216 2.24 4.38 -8.72
C SER A 216 1.70 3.04 -8.18
N ILE A 217 2.56 2.27 -7.52
CA ILE A 217 2.28 0.91 -7.02
C ILE A 217 2.88 0.69 -5.63
N ASP A 218 2.59 -0.48 -5.07
CA ASP A 218 3.11 -0.99 -3.80
C ASP A 218 2.94 -0.03 -2.61
N PRO A 219 1.71 0.50 -2.36
CA PRO A 219 1.48 1.42 -1.26
C PRO A 219 1.70 0.74 0.10
N SER A 220 2.38 1.43 1.01
CA SER A 220 2.59 0.99 2.39
C SER A 220 2.52 2.17 3.35
N THR A 221 1.77 2.02 4.44
CA THR A 221 1.68 3.04 5.48
C THR A 221 2.77 2.84 6.54
N VAL A 222 3.40 3.94 6.94
CA VAL A 222 4.42 3.97 7.99
C VAL A 222 4.03 5.03 9.00
N ALA A 223 4.03 4.65 10.28
CA ALA A 223 3.84 5.59 11.38
C ALA A 223 5.21 6.13 11.84
N ASP A 224 5.29 7.43 12.07
CA ASP A 224 6.41 8.09 12.72
C ASP A 224 6.24 8.08 14.25
N ASP A 225 7.30 8.42 14.98
CA ASP A 225 7.36 8.42 16.45
C ASP A 225 6.33 9.39 17.09
N ASP A 226 5.92 10.44 16.37
CA ASP A 226 4.92 11.41 16.81
C ASP A 226 3.47 10.99 16.49
N GLY A 227 3.28 9.83 15.85
CA GLY A 227 1.99 9.30 15.42
C GLY A 227 1.55 9.76 14.04
N SER A 228 2.34 10.58 13.33
CA SER A 228 2.06 10.95 11.94
C SER A 228 2.10 9.71 11.05
N LEU A 229 1.15 9.61 10.12
CA LEU A 229 1.11 8.57 9.11
C LEU A 229 1.67 9.08 7.79
N TRP A 230 2.51 8.25 7.18
CA TRP A 230 3.13 8.49 5.90
C TRP A 230 2.77 7.37 4.93
N LEU A 231 2.51 7.72 3.68
CA LEU A 231 2.35 6.74 2.61
C LEU A 231 3.64 6.62 1.82
N LEU A 232 4.31 5.48 1.95
CA LEU A 232 5.38 5.04 1.07
C LEU A 232 4.78 4.33 -0.14
N TRP A 233 5.35 4.58 -1.31
CA TRP A 233 4.96 3.93 -2.56
C TRP A 233 6.14 3.93 -3.53
N LYS A 234 5.98 3.23 -4.65
CA LYS A 234 7.00 3.15 -5.70
C LYS A 234 6.39 3.49 -7.05
N SER A 235 7.13 4.18 -7.91
CA SER A 235 6.72 4.38 -9.30
C SER A 235 6.68 3.05 -10.08
N ASP A 236 5.71 2.90 -10.98
CA ASP A 236 5.59 1.73 -11.86
C ASP A 236 6.43 1.87 -13.13
N GLY A 237 7.66 2.38 -13.04
CA GLY A 237 8.52 2.55 -14.21
C GLY A 237 8.77 1.25 -15.00
N ASN A 238 8.66 0.11 -14.31
CA ASN A 238 8.81 -1.22 -14.90
C ASN A 238 7.76 -1.52 -15.99
N CYS A 239 6.54 -0.95 -15.93
CA CYS A 239 5.53 -1.10 -16.99
C CYS A 239 6.02 -0.63 -18.36
N CYS A 240 7.02 0.24 -18.35
CA CYS A 240 7.27 1.21 -19.38
C CYS A 240 8.73 1.29 -19.79
N GLY A 241 9.58 0.45 -19.18
CA GLY A 241 11.02 0.41 -19.45
C GLY A 241 11.75 1.68 -19.00
N ILE A 242 11.21 2.38 -17.99
CA ILE A 242 11.86 3.55 -17.37
C ILE A 242 12.33 3.19 -15.96
N PRO A 243 13.35 3.88 -15.42
CA PRO A 243 13.80 3.64 -14.05
C PRO A 243 12.66 3.78 -13.05
N THR A 244 12.59 2.86 -12.09
CA THR A 244 11.70 2.96 -10.94
C THR A 244 12.39 3.79 -9.85
N MET A 245 11.71 4.83 -9.39
CA MET A 245 11.99 5.56 -8.16
C MET A 245 11.01 5.17 -7.07
#